data_AF-V2WKD5-F1
#
_entry.id   AF-V2WKD5-F1
#
_cell.length_a   1.000
_cell.length_b   1.000
_cell.length_c   1.000
_cell.angle_alpha   90.00
_cell.angle_beta   90.00
_cell.angle_gamma   90.00
#
_symmetry.space_group_name_H-M   'P 1'
#
loop_
_entity.id
_entity.type
_entity.pdbx_description
1 polymer ?
#
loop_
_entity_poly.entity_id
_entity_poly.type
_entity_poly.pdbx_seq_one_letter_code
_entity_poly.pdbx_strand_id
1 'polypeptide(L)'
;MAELKKLREETSALLDIAARRVKERNGRDLDKFEKGQKVWLEGKNLSLGYPSPKLSPKREGPFEITEVLGPVMYRLKLPFQWRIHPVFHAGLLSPFKETDVHGPNFLEPPPDIVEGQEEYEVEAIIGH
;
A
#
# COMPACT_ATOMS: atom_id res chain seq x y z
N MET A 1 -36.96 30.80 -13.51
CA MET A 1 -36.33 31.37 -12.29
C MET A 1 -36.18 30.32 -11.19
N ALA A 2 -37.21 29.53 -10.86
CA ALA A 2 -37.14 28.50 -9.80
C ALA A 2 -36.16 27.35 -10.11
N GLU A 3 -36.16 26.83 -11.34
CA GLU A 3 -35.27 25.73 -11.77
C GLU A 3 -33.77 26.06 -11.62
N LEU A 4 -33.35 27.27 -12.02
CA LEU A 4 -31.95 27.69 -11.90
C LEU A 4 -31.51 27.81 -10.43
N LYS A 5 -32.42 28.23 -9.56
CA LYS A 5 -32.16 28.35 -8.11
C LYS A 5 -32.01 26.96 -7.49
N LYS A 6 -32.87 26.01 -7.87
CA LYS A 6 -32.82 24.62 -7.42
C LYS A 6 -31.53 23.93 -7.86
N LEU A 7 -31.13 24.06 -9.13
CA LEU A 7 -29.88 23.51 -9.64
C LEU A 7 -28.64 24.05 -8.91
N ARG A 8 -28.64 25.35 -8.59
CA ARG A 8 -27.55 25.98 -7.82
C ARG A 8 -27.48 25.46 -6.38
N GLU A 9 -28.63 25.22 -5.76
CA GLU A 9 -28.71 24.68 -4.40
C GLU A 9 -28.19 23.23 -4.35
N GLU A 10 -28.64 22.38 -5.28
CA GLU A 10 -28.20 20.99 -5.40
C GLU A 10 -26.69 20.88 -5.66
N THR A 11 -26.17 21.68 -6.60
CA THR A 11 -24.72 21.72 -6.89
C THR A 11 -23.92 22.21 -5.68
N SER A 12 -24.40 23.20 -4.93
CA SER A 12 -23.74 23.67 -3.71
C SER A 12 -23.70 22.60 -2.62
N ALA A 13 -24.79 21.83 -2.45
CA ALA A 13 -24.85 20.73 -1.50
C ALA A 13 -23.88 19.60 -1.88
N LEU A 14 -23.78 19.25 -3.17
CA LEU A 14 -22.83 18.25 -3.66
C LEU A 14 -21.37 18.68 -3.43
N LEU A 15 -21.05 19.96 -3.68
CA LEU A 15 -19.71 20.50 -3.43
C LEU A 15 -19.36 20.46 -1.93
N ASP A 16 -20.30 20.79 -1.06
CA ASP A 16 -20.10 20.74 0.39
C ASP A 16 -19.85 19.31 0.88
N ILE A 17 -20.62 18.33 0.38
CA ILE A 17 -20.41 16.91 0.66
C ILE A 17 -19.01 16.45 0.20
N ALA A 18 -18.59 16.86 -1.00
CA ALA A 18 -17.27 16.52 -1.53
C ALA A 18 -16.15 17.14 -0.66
N ALA A 19 -16.28 18.40 -0.26
CA ALA A 19 -15.30 19.10 0.58
C ALA A 19 -15.17 18.44 1.96
N ARG A 20 -16.29 18.07 2.59
CA ARG A 20 -16.29 17.32 3.86
C ARG A 20 -15.53 16.01 3.73
N ARG A 21 -15.78 15.24 2.66
CA ARG A 21 -15.15 13.93 2.44
C ARG A 21 -13.64 14.01 2.22
N VAL A 22 -13.15 15.08 1.58
CA VAL A 22 -11.71 15.35 1.44
C VAL A 22 -11.11 15.71 2.80
N LYS A 23 -11.78 16.54 3.59
CA LYS A 23 -11.33 16.91 4.95
C LYS A 23 -11.27 15.70 5.88
N GLU A 24 -12.27 14.81 5.83
CA GLU A 24 -12.28 13.56 6.61
C GLU A 24 -11.16 12.60 6.19
N ARG A 25 -10.81 12.53 4.89
CA ARG A 25 -9.64 11.76 4.43
C ARG A 25 -8.33 12.32 4.95
N ASN A 26 -8.17 13.64 4.91
CA ASN A 26 -6.94 14.31 5.32
C ASN A 26 -6.78 14.37 6.85
N GLY A 27 -7.89 14.33 7.59
CA GLY A 27 -7.92 14.39 9.05
C GLY A 27 -7.82 13.05 9.77
N ARG A 28 -7.50 11.95 9.07
CA ARG A 28 -7.24 10.67 9.74
C ARG A 28 -5.95 10.80 10.54
N ASP A 29 -6.03 10.54 11.84
CA ASP A 29 -4.85 10.39 12.68
C ASP A 29 -4.00 9.28 12.06
N LEU A 30 -2.76 9.63 11.71
CA LEU A 30 -1.85 8.70 11.09
C LEU A 30 -1.29 7.80 12.18
N ASP A 31 -1.39 6.48 11.97
CA ASP A 31 -0.78 5.52 12.87
C ASP A 31 0.71 5.85 13.06
N LYS A 32 1.15 5.84 14.32
CA LYS A 32 2.55 5.99 14.69
C LYS A 32 3.19 4.61 14.69
N PHE A 33 4.35 4.52 14.09
CA PHE A 33 5.09 3.27 13.99
C PHE A 33 6.46 3.36 14.65
N GLU A 34 6.96 2.23 15.11
CA GLU A 34 8.26 2.13 15.78
C GLU A 34 9.27 1.37 14.92
N LYS A 35 10.57 1.64 15.16
CA LYS A 35 11.65 0.90 14.52
C LYS A 35 11.55 -0.59 14.88
N GLY A 36 11.70 -1.47 13.88
CA GLY A 36 11.58 -2.92 14.03
C GLY A 36 10.14 -3.45 13.90
N GLN A 37 9.13 -2.58 13.80
CA GLN A 37 7.76 -3.02 13.59
C GLN A 37 7.56 -3.50 12.14
N LYS A 38 6.83 -4.60 11.98
CA LYS A 38 6.37 -5.09 10.67
C LYS A 38 5.14 -4.30 10.22
N VAL A 39 5.16 -3.82 8.99
CA VAL A 39 4.07 -3.04 8.39
C VAL A 39 3.81 -3.50 6.96
N TRP A 40 2.54 -3.43 6.56
CA TRP A 40 2.12 -3.56 5.17
C TRP A 40 2.34 -2.24 4.44
N LEU A 41 2.79 -2.30 3.19
CA LEU A 41 2.90 -1.15 2.30
C LEU A 41 1.77 -1.14 1.27
N GLU A 42 1.04 -0.03 1.09
CA GLU A 42 0.01 0.07 0.06
C GLU A 42 0.61 0.08 -1.35
N GLY A 43 0.15 -0.83 -2.22
CA GLY A 43 0.63 -0.99 -3.60
C GLY A 43 0.10 0.03 -4.62
N LYS A 44 -0.79 0.95 -4.21
CA LYS A 44 -1.50 1.87 -5.13
C LYS A 44 -0.59 2.73 -6.01
N ASN A 45 0.62 3.02 -5.53
CA ASN A 45 1.59 3.88 -6.21
C ASN A 45 2.89 3.14 -6.56
N LEU A 46 2.92 1.80 -6.44
CA LEU A 46 4.11 1.01 -6.72
C LEU A 46 3.97 0.37 -8.10
N SER A 47 4.92 0.67 -8.99
CA SER A 47 5.03 -0.03 -10.28
C SER A 47 5.99 -1.20 -10.11
N LEU A 48 5.44 -2.35 -9.70
CA LEU A 48 6.20 -3.58 -9.41
C LEU A 48 6.20 -4.56 -10.59
N GLY A 49 5.96 -4.07 -11.81
CA GLY A 49 5.99 -4.91 -13.01
C GLY A 49 4.79 -5.87 -13.17
N TYR A 50 3.75 -5.75 -12.34
CA TYR A 50 2.57 -6.59 -12.48
C TYR A 50 1.88 -6.42 -13.84
N PRO A 51 1.43 -7.52 -14.48
CA PRO A 51 0.85 -7.49 -15.83
C PRO A 51 -0.47 -6.71 -15.90
N SER A 52 -1.21 -6.59 -14.78
CA SER A 52 -2.36 -5.68 -14.70
C SER A 52 -2.61 -5.15 -13.29
N PRO A 53 -3.12 -3.91 -13.13
CA PRO A 53 -3.47 -3.32 -11.82
C PRO A 53 -4.59 -4.05 -11.07
N LYS A 54 -5.32 -4.95 -11.75
CA LYS A 54 -6.39 -5.75 -11.14
C LYS A 54 -5.86 -7.04 -10.51
N LEU A 55 -4.70 -7.51 -10.99
CA LEU A 55 -4.02 -8.70 -10.48
C LEU A 55 -2.88 -8.35 -9.51
N SER A 56 -2.47 -7.08 -9.44
CA SER A 56 -1.50 -6.62 -8.44
C SER A 56 -2.07 -6.74 -7.02
N PRO A 57 -1.29 -7.22 -6.04
CA PRO A 57 -1.66 -7.16 -4.64
C PRO A 57 -2.04 -5.73 -4.23
N LYS A 58 -3.08 -5.58 -3.40
CA LYS A 58 -3.44 -4.26 -2.86
C LYS A 58 -2.42 -3.76 -1.82
N ARG A 59 -1.77 -4.69 -1.15
CA ARG A 59 -0.78 -4.46 -0.11
C ARG A 59 0.37 -5.41 -0.35
N GLU A 60 1.56 -4.84 -0.27
CA GLU A 60 2.82 -5.54 -0.42
C GLU A 60 3.39 -5.84 0.95
N GLY A 61 4.06 -7.00 1.04
CA GLY A 61 4.59 -7.73 2.19
C GLY A 61 4.73 -7.04 3.56
N PRO A 62 4.85 -7.82 4.64
CA PRO A 62 5.31 -7.25 5.90
C PRO A 62 6.76 -6.80 5.76
N PHE A 63 6.97 -5.49 5.62
CA PHE A 63 8.29 -4.87 5.66
C PHE A 63 8.60 -4.38 7.05
N GLU A 64 9.87 -4.47 7.44
CA GLU A 64 10.35 -3.96 8.71
C GLU A 64 10.74 -2.49 8.60
N ILE A 65 10.34 -1.68 9.58
CA ILE A 65 10.79 -0.29 9.69
C ILE A 65 12.23 -0.27 10.19
N THR A 66 13.15 0.15 9.33
CA THR A 66 14.57 0.29 9.69
C THR A 66 14.83 1.56 10.49
N GLU A 67 14.11 2.64 10.17
CA GLU A 67 14.34 3.95 10.77
C GLU A 67 13.09 4.84 10.73
N VAL A 68 12.89 5.62 11.79
CA VAL A 68 11.86 6.67 11.87
C VAL A 68 12.54 8.00 11.55
N LEU A 69 12.27 8.56 10.37
CA LEU A 69 12.91 9.79 9.90
C LEU A 69 12.19 11.05 10.37
N GLY A 70 10.91 10.93 10.75
CA GLY A 70 10.12 12.04 11.27
C GLY A 70 8.73 11.57 11.72
N PRO A 71 7.83 12.52 12.07
CA PRO A 71 6.51 12.19 12.61
C PRO A 71 5.65 11.33 11.67
N VAL A 72 5.88 11.45 10.37
CA VAL A 72 5.07 10.80 9.32
C VAL A 72 5.92 10.08 8.26
N MET A 73 7.24 10.03 8.41
CA MET A 73 8.16 9.45 7.42
C MET A 73 8.97 8.32 8.02
N TYR A 74 8.92 7.16 7.36
CA TYR A 74 9.54 5.91 7.82
C TYR A 74 10.36 5.28 6.70
N ARG A 75 11.52 4.72 7.05
CA ARG A 75 12.36 3.94 6.13
C ARG A 75 12.08 2.46 6.32
N LEU A 76 11.70 1.78 5.24
CA LEU A 76 11.44 0.34 5.21
C LEU A 76 12.65 -0.44 4.72
N LYS A 77 12.78 -1.68 5.19
CA LYS A 77 13.71 -2.65 4.65
C LYS A 77 13.09 -3.31 3.42
N LEU A 78 13.33 -2.72 2.25
CA LEU A 78 12.86 -3.25 0.97
C LEU A 78 13.86 -4.25 0.36
N PRO A 79 13.40 -5.19 -0.48
CA PRO A 79 14.25 -6.01 -1.32
C PRO A 79 15.07 -5.13 -2.28
N PHE A 80 16.33 -5.48 -2.52
CA PHE A 80 17.21 -4.70 -3.39
C PHE A 80 16.73 -4.65 -4.85
N GLN A 81 16.00 -5.68 -5.29
CA GLN A 81 15.41 -5.76 -6.63
C GLN A 81 14.41 -4.61 -6.88
N TRP A 82 13.78 -4.11 -5.81
CA TRP A 82 12.86 -2.99 -5.90
C TRP A 82 13.69 -1.72 -6.02
N ARG A 83 13.81 -1.22 -7.26
CA ARG A 83 14.48 0.06 -7.59
C ARG A 83 13.63 1.26 -7.15
N ILE A 84 13.07 1.20 -5.94
CA ILE A 84 12.14 2.17 -5.35
C ILE A 84 12.80 2.76 -4.11
N HIS A 85 12.60 4.06 -3.87
CA HIS A 85 13.13 4.70 -2.67
C HIS A 85 12.47 4.09 -1.41
N PRO A 86 13.26 3.65 -0.40
CA PRO A 86 12.75 2.91 0.75
C PRO A 86 12.06 3.79 1.81
N VAL A 87 11.73 5.05 1.49
CA VAL A 87 11.16 6.01 2.45
C VAL A 87 9.71 6.29 2.09
N PHE A 88 8.81 6.04 3.05
CA PHE A 88 7.37 6.12 2.84
C PHE A 88 6.68 6.97 3.90
N HIS A 89 5.54 7.55 3.50
CA HIS A 89 4.66 8.30 4.38
C HIS A 89 3.76 7.35 5.19
N ALA A 90 3.46 7.70 6.45
CA ALA A 90 2.64 6.91 7.37
C ALA A 90 1.30 6.44 6.78
N GLY A 91 0.68 7.30 5.96
CA GLY A 91 -0.61 7.00 5.30
C GLY A 91 -0.56 5.90 4.24
N LEU A 92 0.63 5.47 3.82
CA LEU A 92 0.83 4.30 2.94
C LEU A 92 1.18 3.03 3.72
N LEU A 93 1.34 3.14 5.04
CA LEU A 93 1.67 2.03 5.92
C LEU A 93 0.42 1.56 6.64
N SER A 94 0.36 0.26 6.93
CA SER A 94 -0.67 -0.30 7.79
C SER A 94 -0.04 -1.30 8.75
N PRO A 95 -0.48 -1.35 10.02
CA PRO A 95 0.08 -2.28 10.99
C PRO A 95 -0.12 -3.73 10.53
N PHE A 96 0.94 -4.53 10.59
CA PHE A 96 0.86 -5.96 10.37
C PHE A 96 0.25 -6.63 11.59
N LYS A 97 -0.81 -7.43 11.39
CA LYS A 97 -1.45 -8.23 12.45
C LYS A 97 -1.45 -9.70 12.00
N GLU A 98 -0.64 -10.52 12.64
CA GLU A 98 -0.73 -11.98 12.48
C GLU A 98 -2.04 -12.43 13.09
N THR A 99 -2.96 -12.91 12.26
CA THR A 99 -4.23 -13.47 12.72
C THR A 99 -4.11 -14.97 12.59
N ASP A 100 -4.17 -15.68 13.72
CA ASP A 100 -4.04 -17.14 13.87
C ASP A 100 -5.00 -17.98 12.98
N VAL A 101 -6.00 -17.31 12.39
CA VAL A 101 -7.10 -17.90 11.61
C VAL A 101 -6.75 -18.03 10.12
N HIS A 102 -5.75 -17.32 9.62
CA HIS A 102 -5.24 -17.51 8.26
C HIS A 102 -3.87 -18.16 8.40
N GLY A 103 -3.71 -19.36 7.83
CA GLY A 103 -2.46 -20.13 7.86
C GLY A 103 -1.26 -19.32 7.33
N PRO A 104 -0.04 -19.89 7.39
CA PRO A 104 1.19 -19.17 7.05
C PRO A 104 1.02 -18.41 5.74
N ASN A 105 1.20 -17.10 5.81
CA ASN A 105 1.08 -16.22 4.67
C ASN A 105 2.14 -16.68 3.67
N PHE A 106 1.73 -17.28 2.54
CA PHE A 106 2.64 -17.66 1.47
C PHE A 106 3.19 -16.35 0.89
N LEU A 107 4.31 -15.89 1.45
CA LEU A 107 5.11 -14.83 0.87
C LEU A 107 5.81 -15.48 -0.32
N GLU A 108 5.16 -15.47 -1.48
CA GLU A 108 5.90 -15.66 -2.72
C GLU A 108 7.01 -14.61 -2.72
N PRO A 109 8.29 -15.02 -2.84
CA PRO A 109 9.37 -14.06 -2.94
C PRO A 109 9.13 -13.16 -4.15
N PRO A 110 9.52 -11.88 -4.09
CA PRO A 110 9.38 -10.97 -5.22
C PRO A 110 10.07 -11.59 -6.46
N PRO A 111 9.42 -11.62 -7.63
CA PRO A 111 9.97 -12.24 -8.82
C PRO A 111 11.25 -11.50 -9.27
N ASP A 112 12.29 -12.26 -9.60
CA ASP A 112 13.49 -11.74 -10.26
C ASP A 112 13.16 -11.41 -11.72
N ILE A 113 13.57 -10.23 -12.20
CA ILE A 113 13.35 -9.80 -13.58
C ILE A 113 14.72 -9.71 -14.27
N VAL A 114 15.10 -10.77 -14.99
CA VAL A 114 16.22 -10.78 -15.93
C VAL A 114 15.68 -11.12 -17.32
N GLU A 115 15.96 -10.27 -18.31
CA GLU A 115 15.70 -10.48 -19.75
C GLU A 115 14.28 -10.91 -20.19
N GLY A 116 13.24 -10.49 -19.47
CA GLY A 116 11.86 -10.54 -20.01
C GLY A 116 11.27 -11.94 -20.18
N GLN A 117 11.84 -12.96 -19.51
CA GLN A 117 11.23 -14.28 -19.36
C GLN A 117 11.25 -14.67 -17.88
N GLU A 118 10.11 -15.15 -17.37
CA GLU A 118 9.93 -15.58 -15.97
C GLU A 118 10.66 -16.91 -15.74
N GLU A 119 11.78 -16.88 -15.01
CA GLU A 119 12.44 -18.08 -14.49
C GLU A 119 12.15 -18.24 -12.99
N TYR A 120 11.66 -19.43 -12.61
CA TYR A 120 11.36 -19.82 -11.24
C TYR A 120 12.55 -20.63 -10.68
N GLU A 121 13.25 -20.12 -9.66
CA GLU A 121 14.24 -20.92 -8.92
C GLU A 121 13.52 -21.75 -7.84
N VAL A 122 13.41 -23.06 -8.06
CA VAL A 122 12.80 -24.03 -7.13
C VAL A 122 13.89 -24.64 -6.24
N GLU A 123 13.95 -24.24 -4.97
CA GLU A 123 14.69 -24.99 -3.95
C GLU A 123 13.89 -26.24 -3.55
N ALA A 124 14.16 -27.32 -4.28
CA ALA A 124 13.77 -28.72 -4.05
C ALA A 124 12.38 -29.18 -4.55
N ILE A 125 12.43 -30.18 -5.44
CA ILE A 125 11.31 -31.02 -5.86
C ILE A 125 11.05 -32.05 -4.74
N ILE A 126 9.90 -31.97 -4.05
CA ILE A 126 9.35 -33.11 -3.32
C ILE A 126 8.41 -33.85 -4.27
N GLY A 127 8.92 -34.95 -4.81
CA GLY A 127 8.16 -35.90 -5.61
C GLY A 127 7.28 -36.79 -4.74
N HIS A 128 6.18 -37.24 -5.33
CA HIS A 128 5.54 -38.51 -4.96
C HIS A 128 5.33 -39.33 -6.23
#